data_AF-A0A1S3L5T7-F1
#
_entry.id   AF-A0A1S3L5T7-F1
#
_cell.length_a   1.000
_cell.length_b   1.000
_cell.length_c   1.000
_cell.angle_alpha   90.00
_cell.angle_beta   90.00
_cell.angle_gamma   90.00
#
_symmetry.space_group_name_H-M   'P 1'
#
loop_
_entity.id
_entity.type
_entity.pdbx_description
1 polymer ?
#
loop_
_entity_poly.entity_id
_entity_poly.type
_entity_poly.pdbx_seq_one_letter_code
_entity_poly.pdbx_strand_id
1 'polypeptide(L)' 'MWSLNRLSKAVKIVPVIAKADALTLEERDFFRQTIREGLRANGIDVYPQKEFDEDADDRMINDKIREMIPFAVVGSNQ' A
#
# COMPACT_ATOMS: atom_id res chain seq x y z
N MET A 1 -21.06 1.99 -8.60
CA MET A 1 -19.59 2.09 -8.56
C MET A 1 -19.15 1.80 -7.12
N TRP A 2 -18.37 0.75 -6.88
CA TRP A 2 -17.93 0.40 -5.51
C TRP A 2 -16.71 1.26 -5.15
N SER A 3 -16.71 1.89 -3.98
CA SER A 3 -15.59 2.71 -3.49
C SER A 3 -14.63 1.85 -2.67
N LEU A 4 -13.33 2.17 -2.69
CA LEU A 4 -12.27 1.41 -2.01
C LEU A 4 -12.55 1.22 -0.49
N ASN A 5 -13.19 2.20 0.14
CA ASN A 5 -13.66 2.15 1.54
C ASN A 5 -14.69 1.03 1.81
N ARG A 6 -15.56 0.69 0.83
CA ARG A 6 -16.50 -0.44 1.01
C ARG A 6 -15.78 -1.79 0.85
N LEU A 7 -14.73 -1.85 0.04
CA LEU A 7 -13.98 -3.10 -0.21
C LEU A 7 -13.01 -3.43 0.93
N SER A 8 -12.40 -2.45 1.57
CA SER A 8 -11.44 -2.68 2.68
C SER A 8 -12.03 -3.46 3.85
N LYS A 9 -13.36 -3.43 4.01
CA LYS A 9 -14.09 -4.16 5.07
C LYS A 9 -14.34 -5.63 4.76
N ALA A 10 -14.17 -6.06 3.51
CA ALA A 10 -14.49 -7.41 3.06
C ALA A 10 -13.29 -8.17 2.49
N VAL A 11 -12.23 -7.45 2.08
CA VAL A 11 -11.05 -8.04 1.44
C VAL A 11 -9.76 -7.37 1.90
N LYS A 12 -8.65 -8.12 1.84
CA LYS A 12 -7.30 -7.59 2.04
C LYS A 12 -6.89 -6.75 0.84
N ILE A 13 -6.46 -5.51 1.07
CA ILE A 13 -6.06 -4.57 0.01
C ILE A 13 -4.55 -4.34 0.06
N VAL A 14 -3.89 -4.51 -1.09
CA VAL A 14 -2.47 -4.16 -1.29
C VAL A 14 -2.40 -3.11 -2.40
N PRO A 15 -2.11 -1.83 -2.10
CA PRO A 15 -2.06 -0.80 -3.12
C PRO A 15 -0.71 -0.81 -3.86
N VAL A 16 -0.77 -0.51 -5.16
CA VAL A 16 0.39 -0.45 -6.05
C VAL A 16 0.37 0.84 -6.87
N ILE A 17 1.55 1.41 -7.13
CA ILE A 17 1.78 2.45 -8.14
C ILE A 17 2.13 1.70 -9.43
N ALA A 18 1.18 1.65 -10.37
CA ALA A 18 1.40 1.05 -11.67
C ALA A 18 2.25 1.95 -12.58
N LYS A 19 2.94 1.33 -13.56
CA LYS A 19 3.82 2.03 -14.52
C LYS A 19 4.84 2.93 -13.82
N ALA A 20 5.48 2.40 -12.78
CA ALA A 20 6.44 3.14 -11.98
C ALA A 20 7.68 3.62 -12.77
N ASP A 21 7.95 3.01 -13.93
CA ASP A 21 8.97 3.43 -14.89
C ASP A 21 8.73 4.83 -15.47
N ALA A 22 7.49 5.32 -15.43
CA ALA A 22 7.13 6.66 -15.89
C ALA A 22 7.41 7.76 -14.85
N LEU A 23 7.87 7.42 -13.64
CA LEU A 23 8.11 8.36 -12.55
C LEU A 23 9.60 8.41 -12.19
N THR A 24 10.09 9.61 -11.90
CA THR A 24 11.39 9.79 -11.23
C THR A 24 11.33 9.30 -9.78
N LEU A 25 12.49 9.17 -9.12
CA LEU A 25 12.55 8.74 -7.72
C LEU A 25 11.84 9.75 -6.80
N GLU A 26 12.03 11.03 -7.05
CA GLU A 26 11.43 12.13 -6.31
C GLU A 26 9.90 12.15 -6.48
N GLU A 27 9.41 12.03 -7.71
CA GLU A 27 7.97 11.97 -8.00
C GLU A 27 7.33 10.73 -7.38
N ARG A 28 8.00 9.58 -7.44
CA ARG A 28 7.52 8.35 -6.82
C ARG A 28 7.39 8.51 -5.31
N ASP A 29 8.37 9.11 -4.66
CA ASP A 29 8.37 9.27 -3.21
C ASP A 29 7.31 10.29 -2.76
N PHE A 30 7.13 11.39 -3.49
CA PHE A 30 6.02 12.32 -3.29
C PHE A 30 4.65 11.65 -3.47
N PHE A 31 4.50 10.87 -4.53
CA PHE A 31 3.24 10.19 -4.83
C PHE A 31 2.91 9.12 -3.79
N ARG A 32 3.93 8.39 -3.32
CA ARG A 32 3.81 7.43 -2.22
C ARG A 32 3.27 8.11 -0.95
N GLN A 33 3.79 9.28 -0.61
CA GLN A 33 3.36 10.03 0.57
C GLN A 33 1.92 10.51 0.43
N THR A 34 1.57 11.07 -0.73
CA THR A 34 0.21 11.50 -1.07
C THR A 34 -0.80 10.35 -0.96
N ILE A 35 -0.47 9.16 -1.49
CA ILE A 35 -1.35 7.99 -1.40
C ILE A 35 -1.53 7.56 0.05
N ARG A 36 -0.47 7.53 0.86
CA ARG A 36 -0.56 7.15 2.28
C ARG A 36 -1.46 8.10 3.07
N GLU A 37 -1.34 9.40 2.83
CA GLU A 37 -2.21 10.40 3.44
C GLU A 37 -3.66 10.21 3.01
N GLY A 38 -3.90 9.97 1.71
CA GLY A 38 -5.23 9.66 1.19
C GLY A 38 -5.85 8.39 1.82
N LEU A 39 -5.08 7.31 1.95
CA LEU A 39 -5.54 6.08 2.59
C LEU A 39 -5.93 6.31 4.05
N ARG A 40 -5.09 7.04 4.82
CA ARG A 40 -5.37 7.40 6.21
C ARG A 40 -6.61 8.28 6.35
N ALA A 41 -6.71 9.33 5.53
CA ALA A 41 -7.84 10.26 5.56
C ALA A 41 -9.18 9.58 5.25
N ASN A 42 -9.15 8.49 4.47
CA ASN A 42 -10.34 7.72 4.10
C ASN A 42 -10.58 6.50 5.01
N GLY A 43 -9.76 6.26 6.03
CA GLY A 43 -9.88 5.10 6.92
C GLY A 43 -9.73 3.76 6.18
N ILE A 44 -8.83 3.70 5.20
CA ILE A 44 -8.60 2.50 4.38
C ILE A 44 -7.40 1.75 4.94
N ASP A 45 -7.68 0.63 5.59
CA ASP A 45 -6.67 -0.27 6.10
C ASP A 45 -6.06 -1.12 4.97
N VAL A 46 -4.73 -1.13 4.92
CA VAL A 46 -3.95 -1.88 3.94
C VAL A 46 -3.33 -3.10 4.58
N TYR A 47 -3.25 -4.18 3.82
CA TYR A 47 -2.57 -5.38 4.25
C TYR A 47 -1.04 -5.18 4.19
N PRO A 48 -0.27 -5.64 5.20
CA PRO A 48 -0.74 -6.31 6.43
C PRO A 48 -1.24 -5.31 7.48
N GLN A 49 -2.41 -5.53 8.10
CA GLN A 49 -2.90 -4.68 9.20
C GLN A 49 -2.20 -5.03 10.53
N LYS A 50 -1.88 -4.02 11.34
CA LYS A 50 -1.14 -4.19 12.61
C LYS A 50 -1.86 -5.07 13.63
N GLU A 51 -3.18 -5.07 13.59
CA GLU A 51 -4.03 -5.90 14.47
C GLU A 51 -3.93 -7.41 14.21
N PHE A 52 -3.35 -7.81 13.08
CA PHE A 52 -3.17 -9.23 12.71
C PHE A 52 -1.71 -9.70 12.86
N ASP A 53 -0.83 -8.92 13.48
CA ASP A 53 0.54 -9.38 13.73
C ASP A 53 0.57 -10.33 14.94
N GLU A 54 0.91 -11.61 14.72
CA GLU A 54 0.82 -12.67 15.74
C GLU A 54 1.89 -12.52 16.83
N ASP A 55 3.13 -12.24 16.44
CA ASP A 55 4.28 -12.10 17.35
C ASP A 55 5.21 -10.92 16.98
N ALA A 56 6.35 -10.81 17.68
CA ALA A 56 7.30 -9.72 17.48
C ALA A 56 8.07 -9.82 16.15
N ASP A 57 8.31 -11.04 15.67
CA ASP A 57 9.02 -11.27 14.42
C ASP A 57 8.10 -10.96 13.24
N ASP A 58 6.83 -11.38 13.32
CA ASP A 58 5.77 -11.01 12.38
C ASP A 58 5.58 -9.49 12.31
N ARG A 59 5.50 -8.80 13.46
CA ARG A 59 5.45 -7.33 13.50
C ARG A 59 6.62 -6.69 12.76
N MET A 60 7.84 -7.17 13.02
CA MET A 60 9.05 -6.62 12.42
C MET A 60 9.09 -6.80 10.90
N ILE A 61 8.63 -7.96 10.39
CA ILE A 61 8.53 -8.23 8.96
C ILE A 61 7.43 -7.35 8.34
N ASN A 62 6.26 -7.30 8.97
CA ASN A 62 5.11 -6.56 8.46
C ASN A 62 5.33 -5.05 8.47
N ASP A 63 6.08 -4.50 9.43
CA ASP A 63 6.44 -3.08 9.44
C ASP A 63 7.34 -2.71 8.26
N LYS A 64 8.32 -3.54 7.91
CA LYS A 64 9.12 -3.34 6.68
C LYS A 64 8.24 -3.36 5.43
N ILE A 65 7.24 -4.23 5.38
CA ILE A 65 6.29 -4.30 4.26
C ILE A 65 5.42 -3.04 4.21
N ARG A 66 4.88 -2.57 5.34
CA ARG A 66 4.08 -1.33 5.43
C ARG A 66 4.87 -0.11 5.00
N GLU A 67 6.16 -0.05 5.37
CA GLU A 67 7.09 0.96 4.89
C GLU A 67 7.33 0.88 3.38
N MET A 68 7.13 -0.28 2.75
CA MET A 68 7.22 -0.47 1.30
C MET A 68 5.94 -0.07 0.52
N ILE A 69 4.81 0.05 1.20
CA ILE A 69 3.50 0.30 0.57
C ILE A 69 3.25 1.80 0.30
N PRO A 70 2.68 2.19 -0.84
CA PRO A 70 2.34 1.35 -2.01
C PRO A 70 3.58 0.89 -2.80
N PHE A 71 3.52 -0.33 -3.34
CA PHE A 71 4.60 -0.88 -4.16
C PHE A 71 4.63 -0.24 -5.55
N ALA A 72 5.79 0.23 -5.97
CA ALA A 72 6.00 0.75 -7.31
C ALA A 72 6.33 -0.41 -8.27
N VAL A 73 5.41 -0.72 -9.19
CA VAL A 73 5.48 -1.90 -10.06
C VAL A 73 5.55 -1.50 -11.53
N VAL A 74 6.32 -2.30 -12.29
CA VAL A 74 6.42 -2.21 -13.75
C VAL A 74 6.01 -3.57 -14.30
N GLY A 75 5.04 -3.58 -15.21
CA GLY A 75 4.59 -4.81 -15.85
C GLY A 75 5.52 -5.19 -17.01
N SER A 76 5.81 -6.48 -17.14
CA SER A 76 6.42 -7.05 -18.35
C SER A 76 5.43 -8.05 -18.95
N ASN A 77 5.09 -7.89 -20.22
CA ASN A 77 4.18 -8.78 -20.95
C ASN A 77 4.93 -9.71 -21.91
N GLN A 78 6.17 -10.10 -21.54
CA GLN A 78 6.98 -10.96 -22.39
C GLN A 78 6.43 -12.38 -22.47
#